data_AF-A0A3A5AVK9-F1
#
_entry.id   AF-A0A3A5AVK9-F1
#
_cell.length_a   1.000
_cell.length_b   1.000
_cell.length_c   1.000
_cell.angle_alpha   90.00
_cell.angle_beta   90.00
_cell.angle_gamma   90.00
#
_symmetry.space_group_name_H-M   'P 1'
#
loop_
_entity.id
_entity.type
_entity.pdbx_description
1 polymer ?
#
loop_
_entity_poly.entity_id
_entity_poly.type
_entity_poly.pdbx_seq_one_letter_code
_entity_poly.pdbx_strand_id
1 'polypeptide(L)' 'MDDKAFFTTILKIHLPWFVKEVAVNEKDQRVDIYIGHEREIQVRCPECGQFYALYDHLYPRAPSPGQLP' A
#
# COMPACT_ATOMS: atom_id res chain seq x y z
N MET A 1 23.14 3.02 -4.72
CA MET A 1 22.49 3.29 -3.41
C MET A 1 21.11 2.70 -3.51
N ASP A 2 20.61 1.98 -2.50
CA ASP A 2 19.29 1.35 -2.59
C ASP A 2 18.24 2.33 -2.05
N ASP A 3 17.61 3.06 -2.96
CA ASP A 3 16.67 4.14 -2.61
C ASP A 3 15.47 3.59 -1.82
N LYS A 4 15.02 2.36 -2.14
CA LYS A 4 13.91 1.71 -1.44
C LYS A 4 14.28 1.41 0.01
N ALA A 5 15.46 0.85 0.28
CA ALA A 5 15.95 0.59 1.63
C ALA A 5 16.17 1.90 2.41
N PHE A 6 16.69 2.93 1.75
CA PHE A 6 16.83 4.27 2.35
C PHE A 6 15.47 4.80 2.81
N PHE A 7 14.49 4.88 1.90
CA PHE A 7 13.16 5.39 2.21
C PHE A 7 12.39 4.50 3.20
N THR A 8 12.56 3.17 3.14
CA THR A 8 12.01 2.24 4.13
C THR A 8 12.49 2.59 5.54
N THR A 9 13.79 2.87 5.66
CA THR A 9 14.42 3.19 6.95
C THR A 9 13.96 4.55 7.47
N ILE A 10 14.06 5.61 6.65
CA ILE A 10 13.78 6.97 7.13
C ILE A 10 12.29 7.22 7.37
N LEU A 11 11.40 6.57 6.60
CA LEU A 11 9.95 6.66 6.80
C LEU A 11 9.42 5.65 7.81
N LYS A 12 10.29 4.79 8.38
CA LYS A 12 9.93 3.74 9.33
C LYS A 12 8.80 2.85 8.80
N ILE A 13 8.92 2.44 7.54
CA ILE A 13 7.96 1.52 6.93
C ILE A 13 8.27 0.11 7.43
N HIS A 14 7.26 -0.54 7.98
CA HIS A 14 7.34 -1.90 8.51
C HIS A 14 6.31 -2.80 7.83
N LEU A 15 6.59 -4.10 7.82
CA LEU A 15 5.62 -5.09 7.39
C LEU A 15 4.26 -4.89 8.10
N PRO A 16 3.14 -5.08 7.40
CA PRO A 16 3.02 -5.66 6.05
C PRO A 16 3.24 -4.65 4.90
N TRP A 17 3.61 -3.41 5.20
CA TRP A 17 3.86 -2.36 4.21
C TRP A 17 5.32 -2.38 3.74
N PHE A 18 5.55 -2.05 2.47
CA PHE A 18 6.89 -1.96 1.90
C PHE A 18 6.95 -0.88 0.81
N VAL A 19 8.14 -0.30 0.59
CA VAL A 19 8.36 0.63 -0.52
C VAL A 19 8.38 -0.17 -1.82
N LYS A 20 7.33 -0.02 -2.63
CA LYS A 20 7.18 -0.70 -3.91
C LYS A 20 8.03 -0.03 -4.99
N GLU A 21 7.98 1.30 -5.06
CA GLU A 21 8.65 2.11 -6.07
C GLU A 21 8.99 3.50 -5.53
N VAL A 22 10.07 4.08 -6.03
CA VAL A 22 10.46 5.47 -5.79
C VAL A 22 10.64 6.11 -7.16
N ALA A 23 9.85 7.13 -7.46
CA ALA A 23 9.92 7.88 -8.71
C ALA A 23 10.38 9.31 -8.42
N VAL A 24 11.43 9.74 -9.12
CA VAL A 24 11.97 11.10 -8.99
C VAL A 24 11.58 11.90 -10.22
N ASN A 25 10.86 13.00 -10.01
CA ASN A 25 10.56 13.98 -11.02
C ASN A 25 11.40 15.23 -10.78
N GLU A 26 12.54 15.31 -11.46
CA GLU A 26 13.49 16.43 -11.31
C GLU A 26 12.92 17.75 -11.79
N LYS A 27 12.06 17.72 -12.83
CA LYS A 27 11.45 18.92 -13.41
C LYS A 27 10.55 19.62 -12.39
N ASP A 28 9.76 18.85 -11.66
CA ASP A 28 8.84 19.34 -10.63
C ASP A 28 9.47 19.31 -9.21
N GLN A 29 10.76 18.98 -9.11
CA GLN A 29 11.49 18.79 -7.84
C GLN A 29 10.73 17.94 -6.83
N ARG A 30 10.15 16.83 -7.30
CA ARG A 30 9.26 15.96 -6.53
C ARG A 30 9.78 14.54 -6.47
N VAL A 31 9.62 13.91 -5.32
CA VAL A 31 9.87 12.48 -5.14
C VAL A 31 8.57 11.82 -4.73
N ASP A 32 8.10 10.87 -5.54
CA ASP A 32 6.92 10.06 -5.28
C ASP A 32 7.34 8.68 -4.78
N ILE A 33 6.80 8.27 -3.62
CA ILE A 33 7.13 7.00 -2.98
C ILE A 33 5.87 6.17 -2.93
N TYR A 34 5.84 5.10 -3.71
CA TYR A 34 4.71 4.20 -3.79
C TYR A 34 4.85 3.11 -2.73
N ILE A 35 3.89 3.03 -1.82
CA ILE A 35 3.82 2.00 -0.79
C ILE A 35 2.93 0.85 -1.28
N GLY A 36 3.45 -0.37 -1.16
CA GLY A 36 2.70 -1.60 -1.37
C GLY A 36 2.45 -2.33 -0.06
N HIS A 37 1.59 -3.34 -0.12
CA HIS A 37 1.38 -4.30 0.95
C HIS A 37 1.29 -5.72 0.39
N GLU A 38 1.49 -6.71 1.24
CA GLU A 38 1.28 -8.11 0.86
C GLU A 38 -0.18 -8.36 0.47
N ARG A 39 -0.39 -9.30 -0.45
CA ARG A 39 -1.74 -9.70 -0.84
C ARG A 39 -2.39 -10.38 0.37
N GLU A 40 -3.66 -10.09 0.61
CA GLU A 40 -4.46 -10.73 1.66
C GLU A 40 -4.12 -10.33 3.11
N ILE A 41 -3.47 -9.17 3.31
CA ILE A 41 -3.20 -8.70 4.67
C ILE A 41 -4.51 -8.46 5.44
N GLN A 42 -4.49 -8.88 6.71
CA GLN A 42 -5.53 -8.55 7.65
C GLN A 42 -5.06 -7.41 8.56
N VAL A 43 -5.88 -6.38 8.68
CA VAL A 43 -5.62 -5.22 9.53
C VAL A 43 -6.54 -5.26 10.73
N ARG A 44 -5.98 -4.94 11.90
CA ARG A 44 -6.75 -4.86 13.14
C ARG A 44 -7.57 -3.57 13.14
N CYS A 45 -8.89 -3.70 13.29
CA CYS A 45 -9.77 -2.56 13.46
C CYS A 45 -9.46 -1.83 14.79
N PRO A 46 -9.27 -0.51 14.79
CA PRO A 46 -9.00 0.24 16.02
C PRO A 46 -10.21 0.30 16.96
N GLU A 47 -11.43 0.17 16.45
CA GLU A 47 -12.65 0.29 17.27
C GLU A 47 -13.04 -1.02 17.96
N CYS A 48 -13.08 -2.13 17.22
CA CYS A 48 -13.51 -3.42 17.77
C CYS A 48 -12.37 -4.41 18.01
N GLY A 49 -11.17 -4.13 17.50
CA GLY A 49 -10.00 -4.97 17.68
C GLY A 49 -9.97 -6.28 16.88
N GLN A 50 -11.00 -6.55 16.08
CA GLN A 50 -11.04 -7.69 15.15
C GLN A 50 -10.15 -7.44 13.94
N PHE A 51 -9.61 -8.53 13.37
CA PHE A 51 -8.84 -8.47 12.14
C PHE A 51 -9.76 -8.62 10.93
N TYR A 52 -9.67 -7.67 10.00
CA TYR A 52 -10.42 -7.69 8.74
C TYR A 52 -9.45 -7.68 7.57
N ALA A 53 -9.84 -8.28 6.45
CA ALA A 53 -9.09 -8.11 5.21
C ALA A 53 -8.98 -6.62 4.88
N LEU A 54 -7.79 -6.17 4.49
CA LEU A 54 -7.62 -4.79 4.04
C LEU A 54 -8.45 -4.59 2.76
N TYR A 55 -9.49 -3.78 2.88
CA TYR A 55 -10.23 -3.29 1.73
C TYR A 55 -9.51 -2.04 1.21
N ASP A 56 -8.64 -2.22 0.21
CA ASP A 56 -8.06 -1.08 -0.47
C ASP A 56 -9.12 -0.51 -1.44
N HIS A 57 -9.49 0.76 -1.22
CA HIS A 57 -10.39 1.51 -2.11
C HIS A 57 -9.78 1.79 -3.49
N LEU A 58 -8.65 1.17 -3.85
CA LEU A 58 -8.20 1.01 -5.23
C LEU A 58 -9.39 0.61 -6.10
N TYR A 59 -9.88 1.61 -6.85
CA TYR A 59 -10.92 1.62 -7.87
C TYR A 59 -11.54 0.24 -8.17
N PRO A 60 -12.87 0.07 -8.06
CA PRO A 60 -13.49 -1.25 -8.12
C PRO A 60 -13.00 -2.02 -9.35
N ARG A 61 -12.34 -3.16 -9.12
CA ARG A 61 -12.28 -4.21 -10.14
C ARG A 61 -13.72 -4.47 -10.52
N ALA A 62 -14.04 -4.34 -11.81
CA ALA A 62 -15.36 -4.67 -12.33
C ALA A 62 -15.81 -6.00 -11.71
N PRO A 63 -17.05 -6.10 -11.20
CA PRO A 63 -17.52 -7.32 -10.57
C PRO A 63 -17.34 -8.49 -11.52
N SER A 64 -16.90 -9.64 -10.99
CA SER A 64 -16.92 -10.89 -11.73
C SER A 64 -18.34 -11.15 -12.25
N PRO A 65 -18.54 -11.53 -13.51
CA PRO A 65 -19.88 -11.81 -14.03
C PRO A 65 -20.49 -12.96 -13.21
N GLY A 66 -21.55 -12.68 -12.45
CA GLY A 66 -22.25 -13.66 -11.62
C GLY A 66 -22.66 -13.19 -10.21
N GLN A 67 -22.29 -11.98 -9.78
CA GLN A 67 -22.81 -11.40 -8.55
C GLN A 67 -23.60 -10.12 -8.83
N LEU A 68 -24.89 -10.30 -9.13
CA LEU A 68 -25.94 -9.33 -8.82
C LEU A 68 -27.08 -10.10 -8.13
N PRO A 69 -27.71 -9.53 -7.09
CA PRO A 69 -29.02 -9.99 -6.63
C PRO A 69 -30.09 -9.74 -7.69
#